data_AF-A0A521KS45-F1
#
_entry.id   AF-A0A521KS45-F1
#
_cell.length_a   1.000
_cell.length_b   1.000
_cell.length_c   1.000
_cell.angle_alpha   90.00
_cell.angle_beta   90.00
_cell.angle_gamma   90.00
#
_symmetry.space_group_name_H-M   'P 1'
#
loop_
_entity.id
_entity.type
_entity.pdbx_description
1 polymer ?
#
loop_
_entity_poly.entity_id
_entity_poly.type
_entity_poly.pdbx_seq_one_letter_code
_entity_poly.pdbx_strand_id
1 'polypeptide(L)'
;MLRRRRELSFVAEVVPPRGLEGSMSAARGMLGALAGEALVLDVTFGADGPRWYVRSESADGLERALAQVRAAYPQAAVERGTGDPAGGADGAPTVGVELRPAADAALPLRLEWRGERDPLAGVVASVEPAEGERVVCRLAIGPAPSRSSDRIRRREEQPSYQRRQHEGSSTSLVPLAAMMAVAAALLQGRRWYEAGEWSLIASAGAALLVGLPAVVAVAVRVLRGKEPVGARVIAAKLTGPLVAARLEVLAFGSHPTR
;
A
#
# COMPACT_ATOMS: atom_id res chain seq x y z
N MET A 1 -0.55 -2.71 18.77
CA MET A 1 0.12 -1.52 19.34
C MET A 1 0.25 -0.45 18.26
N LEU A 2 -0.71 0.47 18.19
CA LEU A 2 -0.61 1.67 17.35
C LEU A 2 0.40 2.60 18.01
N ARG A 3 1.58 2.72 17.41
CA ARG A 3 2.60 3.70 17.82
C ARG A 3 1.93 5.07 17.75
N ARG A 4 1.84 5.78 18.88
CA ARG A 4 1.30 7.14 18.98
C ARG A 4 1.96 7.96 17.87
N ARG A 5 1.18 8.29 16.83
CA ARG A 5 1.66 9.06 15.69
C ARG A 5 2.15 10.40 16.25
N ARG A 6 3.37 10.81 15.91
CA ARG A 6 3.71 12.23 16.03
C ARG A 6 2.73 12.95 15.11
N GLU A 7 1.85 13.74 15.69
CA GLU A 7 1.05 14.68 14.93
C GLU A 7 2.03 15.61 14.22
N LEU A 8 2.02 15.55 12.89
CA LEU A 8 2.77 16.49 12.07
C LEU A 8 2.13 17.86 12.31
N SER A 9 2.92 18.79 12.84
CA SER A 9 2.44 20.06 13.40
C SER A 9 2.25 21.15 12.36
N PHE A 10 2.87 21.03 11.18
CA PHE A 10 2.80 22.05 10.14
C PHE A 10 1.98 21.53 8.96
N VAL A 11 0.93 22.27 8.59
CA VAL A 11 -0.03 21.90 7.54
C VAL A 11 -0.25 23.07 6.59
N ALA A 12 -0.38 22.79 5.30
CA ALA A 12 -0.85 23.74 4.31
C ALA A 12 -1.82 23.09 3.33
N GLU A 13 -2.90 23.79 3.02
CA GLU A 13 -3.84 23.44 1.96
C GLU A 13 -3.28 23.92 0.61
N VAL A 14 -3.34 23.05 -0.39
CA VAL A 14 -2.93 23.32 -1.76
C VAL A 14 -4.18 23.30 -2.62
N VAL A 15 -4.53 24.42 -3.23
CA VAL A 15 -5.65 24.52 -4.16
C VAL A 15 -5.11 24.35 -5.58
N PRO A 16 -5.36 23.20 -6.24
CA PRO A 16 -4.91 23.00 -7.60
C PRO A 16 -5.68 23.91 -8.58
N PRO A 17 -5.11 24.25 -9.75
CA PRO A 17 -5.80 25.03 -10.77
C PRO A 17 -7.04 24.31 -11.29
N ARG A 18 -8.12 25.07 -11.54
CA ARG A 18 -9.36 24.58 -12.18
C ARG A 18 -9.01 23.98 -13.56
N GLY A 19 -9.20 22.66 -13.72
CA GLY A 19 -8.83 21.91 -14.93
C GLY A 19 -7.75 20.84 -14.73
N LEU A 20 -7.04 20.84 -13.59
CA LEU A 20 -6.09 19.79 -13.20
C LEU A 20 -6.62 18.90 -12.06
N GLU A 21 -7.86 19.13 -11.60
CA GLU A 21 -8.53 18.37 -10.54
C GLU A 21 -8.55 16.85 -10.81
N GLY A 22 -8.63 16.44 -12.09
CA GLY A 22 -8.62 15.03 -12.50
C GLY A 22 -7.23 14.45 -12.83
N SER A 23 -6.19 15.26 -13.01
CA SER A 23 -4.88 14.77 -13.50
C SER A 23 -3.76 14.97 -12.47
N MET A 24 -3.74 14.09 -11.48
CA MET A 24 -2.71 14.04 -10.45
C MET A 24 -1.35 13.48 -10.93
N SER A 25 -1.12 13.36 -12.25
CA SER A 25 0.24 13.18 -12.80
C SER A 25 1.20 14.29 -12.32
N ALA A 26 0.61 15.39 -11.87
CA ALA A 26 1.24 16.55 -11.28
C ALA A 26 1.85 16.35 -9.87
N ALA A 27 1.16 15.61 -9.00
CA ALA A 27 1.65 15.29 -7.65
C ALA A 27 2.94 14.45 -7.69
N ARG A 28 3.21 13.75 -8.81
CA ARG A 28 4.45 12.98 -9.03
C ARG A 28 5.72 13.82 -8.96
N GLY A 29 5.69 15.04 -9.49
CA GLY A 29 6.82 15.98 -9.39
C GLY A 29 7.09 16.40 -7.96
N MET A 30 6.03 16.54 -7.15
CA MET A 30 6.13 16.88 -5.73
C MET A 30 6.79 15.75 -4.94
N LEU A 31 6.37 14.48 -5.12
CA LEU A 31 6.91 13.36 -4.34
C LEU A 31 8.41 13.09 -4.61
N GLY A 32 8.87 13.35 -5.84
CA GLY A 32 10.29 13.23 -6.20
C GLY A 32 11.17 14.32 -5.57
N ALA A 33 10.68 15.55 -5.49
CA ALA A 33 11.40 16.67 -4.88
C ALA A 33 11.50 16.60 -3.35
N LEU A 34 10.66 15.76 -2.74
CA LEU A 34 10.43 15.68 -1.29
C LEU A 34 11.09 14.48 -0.61
N ALA A 35 11.84 13.68 -1.36
CA ALA A 35 12.39 12.40 -0.94
C ALA A 35 13.40 12.46 0.24
N GLY A 36 13.86 13.65 0.63
CA GLY A 36 14.76 13.84 1.76
C GLY A 36 14.07 13.92 3.13
N GLU A 37 12.75 14.16 3.19
CA GLU A 37 12.05 14.49 4.43
C GLU A 37 10.78 13.69 4.67
N ALA A 38 10.37 13.61 5.93
CA ALA A 38 9.11 13.00 6.33
C ALA A 38 7.96 13.97 6.04
N LEU A 39 7.20 13.66 4.99
CA LEU A 39 6.11 14.48 4.48
C LEU A 39 4.88 13.64 4.26
N VAL A 40 3.71 14.22 4.52
CA VAL A 40 2.43 13.56 4.33
C VAL A 40 1.58 14.38 3.40
N LEU A 41 1.06 13.73 2.37
CA LEU A 41 0.06 14.28 1.47
C LEU A 41 -1.29 13.68 1.86
N ASP A 42 -2.21 14.52 2.32
CA ASP A 42 -3.59 14.13 2.62
C ASP A 42 -4.51 14.67 1.52
N VAL A 43 -5.42 13.82 1.03
CA VAL A 43 -6.48 14.20 0.10
C VAL A 43 -7.81 13.89 0.77
N THR A 44 -8.57 14.94 1.04
CA THR A 44 -9.87 14.85 1.71
C THR A 44 -10.98 14.98 0.69
N PHE A 45 -11.87 14.01 0.67
CA PHE A 45 -13.07 13.98 -0.15
C PHE A 45 -14.29 14.26 0.74
N GLY A 46 -15.06 15.27 0.38
CA GLY A 46 -16.33 15.61 1.01
C GLY A 46 -17.28 16.25 -0.02
N ALA A 47 -18.36 16.86 0.45
CA ALA A 47 -19.39 17.44 -0.41
C ALA A 47 -18.88 18.53 -1.38
N ASP A 48 -17.87 19.31 -0.97
CA ASP A 48 -17.28 20.38 -1.79
C ASP A 48 -16.23 19.88 -2.81
N GLY A 49 -16.01 18.56 -2.87
CA GLY A 49 -14.97 17.95 -3.70
C GLY A 49 -13.63 17.72 -2.98
N PRO A 50 -12.56 17.39 -3.72
CA PRO A 50 -11.27 17.02 -3.17
C PRO A 50 -10.46 18.23 -2.69
N ARG A 51 -10.01 18.19 -1.42
CA ARG A 51 -9.09 19.17 -0.83
C ARG A 51 -7.74 18.52 -0.55
N TRP A 52 -6.65 19.24 -0.80
CA TRP A 52 -5.28 18.70 -0.74
C TRP A 52 -4.50 19.36 0.37
N TYR A 53 -3.84 18.56 1.20
CA TYR A 53 -3.06 19.05 2.32
C TYR A 53 -1.65 18.46 2.29
N VAL A 54 -0.66 19.30 2.52
CA VAL A 54 0.74 18.90 2.72
C VAL A 54 1.08 19.11 4.18
N ARG A 55 1.68 18.09 4.81
CA ARG A 55 2.10 18.13 6.21
C ARG A 55 3.56 17.75 6.37
N SER A 56 4.22 18.37 7.34
CA SER A 56 5.63 18.14 7.67
C SER A 56 5.85 18.08 9.19
N GLU A 57 6.90 17.37 9.61
CA GLU A 57 7.40 17.44 11.00
C GLU A 57 8.07 18.79 11.32
N SER A 58 8.49 19.54 10.31
CA SER A 58 9.22 20.80 10.46
C SER A 58 8.64 21.91 9.58
N ALA A 59 8.69 23.15 10.09
CA ALA A 59 8.29 24.34 9.32
C ALA A 59 9.14 24.49 8.06
N ASP A 60 10.46 24.34 8.18
CA ASP A 60 11.39 24.44 7.03
C ASP A 60 11.12 23.37 5.98
N GLY A 61 10.72 22.17 6.41
CA GLY A 61 10.36 21.09 5.50
C GLY A 61 9.05 21.35 4.78
N LEU A 62 8.07 21.93 5.48
CA LEU A 62 6.84 22.40 4.85
C LEU A 62 7.14 23.51 3.83
N GLU A 63 7.95 24.51 4.18
CA GLU A 63 8.28 25.61 3.27
C GLU A 63 9.02 25.13 2.03
N ARG A 64 9.96 24.18 2.17
CA ARG A 64 10.61 23.55 1.01
C ARG A 64 9.63 22.75 0.17
N ALA A 65 8.71 22.02 0.79
CA ALA A 65 7.64 21.33 0.08
C ALA A 65 6.80 22.30 -0.75
N LEU A 66 6.35 23.38 -0.12
CA LEU A 66 5.54 24.41 -0.76
C LEU A 66 6.30 25.15 -1.86
N ALA A 67 7.61 25.40 -1.70
CA ALA A 67 8.44 25.98 -2.76
C ALA A 67 8.49 25.08 -4.00
N GLN A 68 8.60 23.76 -3.83
CA GLN A 68 8.55 22.80 -4.93
C GLN A 68 7.17 22.74 -5.58
N VAL A 69 6.10 22.78 -4.78
CA VAL A 69 4.72 22.87 -5.30
C VAL A 69 4.54 24.11 -6.16
N ARG A 70 4.97 25.28 -5.68
CA ARG A 70 4.87 26.55 -6.40
C ARG A 70 5.74 26.56 -7.66
N ALA A 71 6.91 25.91 -7.64
CA ALA A 71 7.77 25.80 -8.82
C ALA A 71 7.13 24.92 -9.91
N ALA A 72 6.49 23.82 -9.51
CA ALA A 72 5.80 22.92 -10.44
C ALA A 72 4.43 23.47 -10.91
N TYR A 73 3.72 24.18 -10.03
CA TYR A 73 2.40 24.79 -10.25
C TYR A 73 2.42 26.24 -9.79
N PRO A 74 2.93 27.17 -10.61
CA PRO A 74 2.94 28.59 -10.25
C PRO A 74 1.54 29.16 -9.99
N GLN A 75 0.50 28.50 -10.50
CA GLN A 75 -0.91 28.88 -10.35
C GLN A 75 -1.60 28.24 -9.14
N ALA A 76 -0.95 27.31 -8.43
CA ALA A 76 -1.56 26.71 -7.24
C ALA A 76 -1.59 27.72 -6.10
N ALA A 77 -2.77 27.95 -5.52
CA ALA A 77 -2.87 28.72 -4.29
C ALA A 77 -2.45 27.84 -3.11
N VAL A 78 -1.77 28.44 -2.13
CA VAL A 78 -1.29 27.75 -0.93
C VAL A 78 -1.72 28.53 0.28
N GLU A 79 -2.51 27.89 1.13
CA GLU A 79 -3.03 28.47 2.37
C GLU A 79 -2.48 27.68 3.56
N ARG A 80 -1.87 28.35 4.54
CA ARG A 80 -1.40 27.64 5.75
C ARG A 80 -2.60 27.29 6.62
N GLY A 81 -2.70 26.02 7.00
CA GLY A 81 -3.77 25.50 7.84
C GLY A 81 -3.24 25.08 9.21
N THR A 82 -4.11 25.08 10.21
CA THR A 82 -3.81 24.57 11.56
C THR A 82 -4.61 23.30 11.89
N GLY A 83 -5.59 22.93 11.07
CA GLY A 83 -6.43 21.76 11.30
C GLY A 83 -5.83 20.47 10.75
N ASP A 84 -5.99 19.37 11.50
CA ASP A 84 -5.74 18.03 10.96
C ASP A 84 -6.94 17.62 10.07
N PRO A 85 -6.74 17.40 8.76
CA PRO A 85 -7.83 16.94 7.90
C PRO A 85 -8.38 15.56 8.29
N ALA A 86 -7.59 14.74 9.00
CA ALA A 86 -8.02 13.49 9.60
C ALA A 86 -8.44 13.64 11.07
N GLY A 87 -8.47 14.85 11.61
CA GLY A 87 -9.14 15.14 12.87
C GLY A 87 -10.62 14.84 12.70
N GLY A 88 -11.09 13.74 13.29
CA GLY A 88 -12.51 13.45 13.37
C GLY A 88 -13.21 14.56 14.14
N ALA A 89 -14.43 14.92 13.76
CA ALA A 89 -15.32 15.57 14.70
C ALA A 89 -15.50 14.59 15.88
N ASP A 90 -15.41 15.09 17.12
CA ASP A 90 -15.50 14.25 18.32
C ASP A 90 -16.69 13.28 18.23
N GLY A 91 -16.38 11.98 18.31
CA GLY A 91 -17.38 10.89 18.31
C GLY A 91 -17.83 10.34 16.96
N ALA A 92 -17.32 10.81 15.82
CA ALA A 92 -17.67 10.22 14.52
C ALA A 92 -17.06 8.81 14.35
N PRO A 93 -17.84 7.79 13.91
CA PRO A 93 -17.30 6.46 13.64
C PRO A 93 -16.26 6.56 12.52
N THR A 94 -15.08 5.99 12.78
CA THR A 94 -13.93 6.04 11.87
C THR A 94 -13.52 4.63 11.47
N VAL A 95 -13.43 4.37 10.16
CA VAL A 95 -12.88 3.13 9.60
C VAL A 95 -11.62 3.46 8.83
N GLY A 96 -10.54 2.70 9.07
CA GLY A 96 -9.25 2.94 8.41
C GLY A 96 -8.69 1.67 7.77
N VAL A 97 -8.23 1.79 6.53
CA VAL A 97 -7.52 0.74 5.81
C VAL A 97 -6.11 1.23 5.49
N GLU A 98 -5.11 0.46 5.91
CA GLU A 98 -3.71 0.70 5.51
C GLU A 98 -3.36 -0.18 4.32
N LEU A 99 -3.01 0.44 3.19
CA LEU A 99 -2.51 -0.24 2.02
C LEU A 99 -0.98 -0.34 2.13
N ARG A 100 -0.51 -1.56 2.35
CA ARG A 100 0.91 -1.88 2.34
C ARG A 100 1.30 -2.44 0.98
N PRO A 101 2.48 -2.08 0.44
CA PRO A 101 2.97 -2.73 -0.75
C PRO A 101 3.02 -4.25 -0.52
N ALA A 102 2.53 -5.01 -1.50
CA ALA A 102 2.57 -6.47 -1.48
C ALA A 102 4.02 -6.99 -1.59
N ALA A 103 4.87 -6.20 -2.24
CA ALA A 103 6.32 -6.36 -2.28
C ALA A 103 6.96 -5.91 -0.96
N ASP A 104 8.15 -6.44 -0.65
CA ASP A 104 8.95 -5.98 0.49
C ASP A 104 9.05 -4.44 0.46
N ALA A 105 8.88 -3.77 1.60
CA ALA A 105 8.97 -2.31 1.72
C ALA A 105 10.34 -1.75 1.28
N ALA A 106 11.35 -2.63 1.16
CA ALA A 106 12.65 -2.31 0.59
C ALA A 106 12.64 -2.18 -0.95
N LEU A 107 11.63 -2.72 -1.65
CA LEU A 107 11.55 -2.64 -3.10
C LEU A 107 11.01 -1.27 -3.56
N PRO A 108 11.51 -0.74 -4.68
CA PRO A 108 11.04 0.54 -5.18
C PRO A 108 9.55 0.47 -5.45
N LEU A 109 8.81 1.43 -4.89
CA LEU A 109 7.63 1.92 -5.58
C LEU A 109 8.12 2.39 -6.94
N ARG A 110 7.63 1.78 -8.02
CA ARG A 110 7.88 2.32 -9.35
C ARG A 110 7.39 3.76 -9.30
N LEU A 111 8.22 4.72 -9.67
CA LEU A 111 7.83 6.14 -9.77
C LEU A 111 7.77 6.56 -11.25
N GLU A 112 8.38 5.76 -12.14
CA GLU A 112 8.29 5.88 -13.59
C GLU A 112 7.06 5.13 -14.11
N TRP A 113 5.93 5.84 -14.21
CA TRP A 113 4.66 5.33 -14.77
C TRP A 113 4.33 6.00 -16.10
N ARG A 114 5.33 6.51 -16.84
CA ARG A 114 5.07 7.11 -18.15
C ARG A 114 4.52 6.03 -19.09
N GLY A 115 3.20 6.06 -19.31
CA GLY A 115 2.47 5.07 -20.12
C GLY A 115 1.59 4.08 -19.35
N GLU A 116 1.64 4.05 -18.02
CA GLU A 116 0.79 3.19 -17.16
C GLU A 116 -0.16 4.03 -16.28
N ARG A 117 -1.31 3.45 -15.90
CA ARG A 117 -2.35 4.12 -15.10
C ARG A 117 -1.82 4.46 -13.70
N ASP A 118 -1.98 5.71 -13.28
CA ASP A 118 -1.58 6.19 -11.95
C ASP A 118 -2.37 5.44 -10.85
N PRO A 119 -1.70 4.77 -9.89
CA PRO A 119 -2.38 4.01 -8.86
C PRO A 119 -3.11 4.94 -7.88
N LEU A 120 -2.59 6.14 -7.64
CA LEU A 120 -3.29 7.14 -6.83
C LEU A 120 -4.50 7.67 -7.57
N ALA A 121 -4.43 7.86 -8.89
CA ALA A 121 -5.61 8.22 -9.67
C ALA A 121 -6.69 7.11 -9.60
N GLY A 122 -6.29 5.84 -9.60
CA GLY A 122 -7.23 4.73 -9.38
C GLY A 122 -7.88 4.77 -8.01
N VAL A 123 -7.11 5.04 -6.94
CA VAL A 123 -7.63 5.17 -5.58
C VAL A 123 -8.55 6.39 -5.46
N VAL A 124 -8.11 7.56 -5.92
CA VAL A 124 -8.90 8.80 -5.92
C VAL A 124 -10.19 8.66 -6.74
N ALA A 125 -10.12 8.06 -7.93
CA ALA A 125 -11.31 7.83 -8.77
C ALA A 125 -12.28 6.81 -8.18
N SER A 126 -11.83 5.97 -7.24
CA SER A 126 -12.69 4.98 -6.57
C SER A 126 -13.36 5.52 -5.30
N VAL A 127 -12.97 6.71 -4.84
CA VAL A 127 -13.51 7.31 -3.62
C VAL A 127 -14.74 8.14 -3.96
N GLU A 128 -15.89 7.66 -3.52
CA GLU A 128 -17.17 8.36 -3.61
C GLU A 128 -17.77 8.43 -2.20
N PRO A 129 -17.56 9.54 -1.45
CA PRO A 129 -18.13 9.68 -0.11
C PRO A 129 -19.65 9.84 -0.21
N ALA A 130 -20.41 9.16 0.67
CA ALA A 130 -21.84 9.42 0.78
C ALA A 130 -22.11 10.80 1.43
N GLU A 131 -23.36 11.25 1.41
CA GLU A 131 -23.74 12.55 1.98
C GLU A 131 -23.40 12.60 3.49
N GLY A 132 -22.65 13.63 3.89
CA GLY A 132 -22.18 13.79 5.26
C GLY A 132 -21.00 12.89 5.65
N GLU A 133 -20.53 12.02 4.75
CA GLU A 133 -19.29 11.27 4.94
C GLU A 133 -18.09 12.08 4.47
N ARG A 134 -16.93 11.76 5.05
CA ARG A 134 -15.65 12.31 4.63
C ARG A 134 -14.66 11.17 4.48
N VAL A 135 -13.98 11.10 3.35
CA VAL A 135 -12.91 10.12 3.12
C VAL A 135 -11.59 10.85 3.00
N VAL A 136 -10.57 10.40 3.72
CA VAL A 136 -9.22 10.96 3.68
C VAL A 136 -8.26 9.89 3.16
N CYS A 137 -7.68 10.14 2.00
CA CYS A 137 -6.58 9.36 1.45
C CYS A 137 -5.25 10.00 1.86
N ARG A 138 -4.45 9.27 2.64
CA ARG A 138 -3.19 9.75 3.21
C ARG A 138 -2.02 8.99 2.61
N LEU A 139 -1.15 9.69 1.90
CA LEU A 139 0.13 9.21 1.43
C LEU A 139 1.26 9.79 2.28
N ALA A 140 1.81 8.97 3.17
CA ALA A 140 2.98 9.33 3.96
C ALA A 140 4.26 8.89 3.22
N ILE A 141 5.20 9.81 3.05
CA ILE A 141 6.52 9.58 2.49
C ILE A 141 7.54 9.96 3.55
N GLY A 142 8.61 9.18 3.67
CA GLY A 142 9.71 9.54 4.54
C GLY A 142 10.98 8.79 4.20
N PRO A 143 12.06 9.05 4.96
CA PRO A 143 13.31 8.33 4.79
C PRO A 143 13.07 6.83 4.96
N ALA A 144 13.68 6.02 4.10
CA ALA A 144 13.63 4.58 4.25
C ALA A 144 14.24 4.15 5.59
N PRO A 145 13.76 3.06 6.21
CA PRO A 145 14.37 2.51 7.42
C PRO A 145 15.88 2.30 7.25
N SER A 146 16.64 2.42 8.35
CA SER A 146 18.07 2.15 8.34
C SER A 146 18.36 0.73 7.82
N ARG A 147 19.44 0.57 7.04
CA ARG A 147 19.85 -0.67 6.35
C ARG A 147 18.96 -1.11 5.18
N SER A 148 18.05 -0.27 4.69
CA SER A 148 17.27 -0.58 3.48
C SER A 148 18.18 -0.77 2.26
N SER A 149 19.21 0.06 2.11
CA SER A 149 20.27 -0.10 1.09
C SER A 149 20.96 -1.45 1.18
N ASP A 150 21.37 -1.86 2.38
CA ASP A 150 22.09 -3.12 2.61
C ASP A 150 21.21 -4.33 2.29
N ARG A 151 19.92 -4.26 2.61
CA ARG A 151 18.96 -5.32 2.26
C ARG A 151 18.75 -5.43 0.76
N ILE A 152 18.65 -4.31 0.06
CA ILE A 152 18.54 -4.26 -1.41
C ILE A 152 19.82 -4.84 -2.04
N ARG A 153 20.99 -4.39 -1.58
CA ARG A 153 22.30 -4.83 -2.05
C ARG A 153 22.54 -6.32 -1.81
N ARG A 154 22.21 -6.84 -0.63
CA ARG A 154 22.27 -8.30 -0.35
C ARG A 154 21.41 -9.12 -1.30
N ARG A 155 20.33 -8.55 -1.84
CA ARG A 155 19.44 -9.22 -2.78
C ARG A 155 19.97 -9.16 -4.22
N GLU A 156 20.70 -8.11 -4.57
CA GLU A 156 21.48 -8.02 -5.80
C GLU A 156 22.65 -9.02 -5.78
N GLU A 157 23.37 -9.07 -4.65
CA GLU A 157 24.51 -9.96 -4.41
C GLU A 157 24.11 -11.42 -4.31
N GLN A 158 22.83 -11.75 -4.06
CA GLN A 158 22.31 -13.11 -4.17
C GLN A 158 22.31 -13.51 -5.65
N PRO A 159 23.29 -14.34 -6.10
CA PRO A 159 23.44 -14.62 -7.51
C PRO A 159 22.23 -15.39 -7.98
N SER A 160 21.68 -15.02 -9.14
CA SER A 160 20.63 -15.79 -9.83
C SER A 160 21.06 -17.25 -10.07
N TYR A 161 22.36 -17.53 -10.03
CA TYR A 161 22.95 -18.87 -10.12
C TYR A 161 22.61 -19.79 -8.94
N GLN A 162 22.57 -19.29 -7.68
CA GLN A 162 22.11 -20.12 -6.55
C GLN A 162 20.60 -20.38 -6.60
N ARG A 163 19.83 -19.48 -7.24
CA ARG A 163 18.39 -19.68 -7.47
C ARG A 163 18.12 -20.71 -8.57
N ARG A 164 18.87 -20.65 -9.68
CA ARG A 164 18.75 -21.64 -10.77
C ARG A 164 19.27 -23.03 -10.39
N GLN A 165 20.22 -23.17 -9.47
CA GLN A 165 20.61 -24.51 -8.99
C GLN A 165 19.53 -25.19 -8.13
N HIS A 166 18.60 -24.45 -7.53
CA HIS A 166 17.41 -25.05 -6.88
C HIS A 166 16.22 -25.23 -7.85
N GLU A 167 16.17 -24.50 -8.97
CA GLU A 167 15.10 -24.62 -9.98
C GLU A 167 15.46 -25.54 -11.17
N GLY A 168 16.74 -25.88 -11.37
CA GLY A 168 17.21 -26.61 -12.55
C GLY A 168 17.34 -28.13 -12.41
N SER A 169 17.18 -28.71 -11.22
CA SER A 169 17.35 -30.16 -11.03
C SER A 169 16.62 -30.71 -9.80
N SER A 170 15.44 -30.19 -9.50
CA SER A 170 14.46 -30.99 -8.79
C SER A 170 13.16 -30.86 -9.55
N THR A 171 12.74 -31.95 -10.20
CA THR A 171 11.32 -32.16 -10.52
C THR A 171 10.58 -31.87 -9.24
N SER A 172 9.97 -30.69 -9.13
CA SER A 172 9.31 -30.26 -7.92
C SER A 172 8.26 -31.33 -7.59
N LEU A 173 8.53 -32.15 -6.58
CA LEU A 173 7.62 -33.20 -6.15
C LEU A 173 6.37 -32.60 -5.49
N VAL A 174 6.33 -31.28 -5.27
CA VAL A 174 5.23 -30.57 -4.64
C VAL A 174 3.90 -30.74 -5.39
N PRO A 175 3.78 -30.48 -6.71
CA PRO A 175 2.56 -30.77 -7.47
C PRO A 175 2.15 -32.25 -7.42
N LEU A 176 3.11 -33.18 -7.49
CA LEU A 176 2.83 -34.60 -7.39
C LEU A 176 2.31 -34.99 -5.99
N ALA A 177 2.96 -34.52 -4.93
CA ALA A 177 2.56 -34.73 -3.55
C ALA A 177 1.19 -34.09 -3.26
N ALA A 178 0.91 -32.92 -3.83
CA ALA A 178 -0.40 -32.28 -3.73
C ALA A 178 -1.48 -33.14 -4.40
N MET A 179 -1.24 -33.65 -5.60
CA MET A 179 -2.18 -34.57 -6.26
C MET A 179 -2.38 -35.86 -5.48
N MET A 180 -1.31 -36.44 -4.92
CA MET A 180 -1.40 -37.64 -4.08
C MET A 180 -2.21 -37.38 -2.80
N ALA A 181 -2.03 -36.22 -2.16
CA ALA A 181 -2.81 -35.83 -0.99
C ALA A 181 -4.30 -35.67 -1.33
N VAL A 182 -4.62 -35.05 -2.47
CA VAL A 182 -6.01 -34.93 -2.95
C VAL A 182 -6.61 -36.31 -3.22
N ALA A 183 -5.88 -37.18 -3.91
CA ALA A 183 -6.33 -38.54 -4.21
C ALA A 183 -6.58 -39.35 -2.92
N ALA A 184 -5.68 -39.26 -1.95
CA ALA A 184 -5.83 -39.92 -0.64
C ALA A 184 -7.05 -39.38 0.12
N ALA A 185 -7.27 -38.06 0.13
CA ALA A 185 -8.43 -37.45 0.77
C ALA A 185 -9.75 -37.89 0.13
N LEU A 186 -9.82 -37.95 -1.20
CA LEU A 186 -10.99 -38.43 -1.93
C LEU A 186 -11.29 -39.91 -1.62
N LEU A 187 -10.24 -40.76 -1.60
CA LEU A 187 -10.39 -42.18 -1.29
C LEU A 187 -10.85 -42.41 0.15
N GLN A 188 -10.30 -41.65 1.10
CA GLN A 188 -10.71 -41.73 2.50
C GLN A 188 -12.14 -41.22 2.71
N GLY A 189 -12.52 -40.12 2.05
CA GLY A 189 -13.88 -39.60 2.08
C GLY A 189 -14.91 -40.60 1.54
N ARG A 190 -14.57 -41.34 0.48
CA ARG A 190 -15.41 -42.41 -0.05
C ARG A 190 -15.64 -43.54 0.97
N ARG A 191 -14.61 -43.94 1.71
CA ARG A 191 -14.74 -44.98 2.76
C ARG A 191 -15.67 -44.54 3.89
N TRP A 192 -15.55 -43.30 4.35
CA TRP A 192 -16.46 -42.76 5.38
C TRP A 192 -17.91 -42.66 4.88
N TYR A 193 -18.09 -42.33 3.60
CA TYR A 193 -19.41 -42.30 2.98
C TYR A 193 -20.04 -43.69 2.91
N GLU A 194 -19.29 -44.69 2.43
CA GLU A 194 -19.75 -46.10 2.38
C GLU A 194 -20.02 -46.67 3.79
N ALA A 195 -19.29 -46.21 4.81
CA ALA A 195 -19.50 -46.59 6.21
C ALA A 195 -20.65 -45.82 6.92
N GLY A 196 -21.26 -44.83 6.26
CA GLY A 196 -22.33 -44.00 6.85
C GLY A 196 -21.85 -43.04 7.95
N GLU A 197 -20.55 -42.76 8.04
CA GLU A 197 -19.94 -41.92 9.07
C GLU A 197 -20.02 -40.42 8.73
N TRP A 198 -21.25 -39.90 8.68
CA TRP A 198 -21.52 -38.51 8.27
C TRP A 198 -20.87 -37.44 9.16
N SER A 199 -20.62 -37.73 10.43
CA SER A 199 -19.95 -36.81 11.36
C SER A 199 -18.47 -36.56 10.99
N LEU A 200 -17.78 -37.58 10.47
CA LEU A 200 -16.42 -37.45 9.99
C LEU A 200 -16.37 -36.66 8.67
N ILE A 201 -17.34 -36.86 7.79
CA ILE A 201 -17.46 -36.08 6.54
C ILE A 201 -17.71 -34.60 6.86
N ALA A 202 -18.62 -34.31 7.80
CA ALA A 202 -18.92 -32.95 8.21
C ALA A 202 -17.71 -32.24 8.85
N SER A 203 -16.99 -32.93 9.73
CA SER A 203 -15.78 -32.37 10.36
C SER A 203 -14.63 -32.18 9.37
N ALA A 204 -14.43 -33.12 8.43
CA ALA A 204 -13.46 -32.98 7.35
C ALA A 204 -13.80 -31.80 6.41
N GLY A 205 -15.09 -31.61 6.07
CA GLY A 205 -15.55 -30.48 5.29
C GLY A 205 -15.31 -29.14 5.98
N ALA A 206 -15.59 -29.05 7.28
CA ALA A 206 -15.32 -27.86 8.09
C ALA A 206 -13.81 -27.56 8.17
N ALA A 207 -12.98 -28.60 8.38
CA ALA A 207 -11.53 -28.46 8.40
C ALA A 207 -10.99 -27.96 7.04
N LEU A 208 -11.56 -28.40 5.93
CA LEU A 208 -11.15 -27.97 4.59
C LEU A 208 -11.56 -26.52 4.30
N LEU A 209 -12.76 -26.11 4.73
CA LEU A 209 -13.24 -24.73 4.62
C LEU A 209 -12.35 -23.74 5.36
N VAL A 210 -11.79 -24.13 6.51
CA VAL A 210 -10.89 -23.26 7.30
C VAL A 210 -9.43 -23.40 6.88
N GLY A 211 -8.98 -24.61 6.56
CA GLY A 211 -7.60 -24.93 6.24
C GLY A 211 -7.16 -24.46 4.85
N LEU A 212 -8.03 -24.60 3.84
CA LEU A 212 -7.70 -24.24 2.46
C LEU A 212 -7.38 -22.73 2.32
N PRO A 213 -8.18 -21.79 2.87
CA PRO A 213 -7.85 -20.37 2.82
C PRO A 213 -6.53 -20.03 3.52
N ALA A 214 -6.23 -20.69 4.65
CA ALA A 214 -4.98 -20.48 5.38
C ALA A 214 -3.76 -20.94 4.56
N VAL A 215 -3.84 -22.14 3.96
CA VAL A 215 -2.78 -22.67 3.08
C VAL A 215 -2.60 -21.80 1.84
N VAL A 216 -3.70 -21.37 1.20
CA VAL A 216 -3.65 -20.45 0.06
C VAL A 216 -3.03 -19.11 0.46
N ALA A 217 -3.41 -18.54 1.59
CA ALA A 217 -2.84 -17.28 2.08
C ALA A 217 -1.33 -17.39 2.33
N VAL A 218 -0.86 -18.49 2.91
CA VAL A 218 0.57 -18.76 3.11
C VAL A 218 1.28 -18.98 1.77
N ALA A 219 0.72 -19.80 0.88
CA ALA A 219 1.29 -20.07 -0.43
C ALA A 219 1.42 -18.79 -1.26
N VAL A 220 0.37 -17.97 -1.33
CA VAL A 220 0.37 -16.67 -2.00
C VAL A 220 1.43 -15.75 -1.39
N ARG A 221 1.56 -15.71 -0.06
CA ARG A 221 2.59 -14.91 0.62
C ARG A 221 4.01 -15.37 0.25
N VAL A 222 4.25 -16.67 0.19
CA VAL A 222 5.56 -17.24 -0.15
C VAL A 222 5.89 -17.06 -1.65
N LEU A 223 4.90 -17.23 -2.52
CA LEU A 223 5.08 -17.09 -3.98
C LEU A 223 5.22 -15.62 -4.40
N ARG A 224 4.47 -14.69 -3.81
CA ARG A 224 4.58 -13.24 -4.09
C ARG A 224 5.93 -12.66 -3.67
N GLY A 225 6.60 -13.24 -2.66
CA GLY A 225 7.95 -12.82 -2.27
C GLY A 225 9.04 -13.16 -3.30
N LYS A 226 8.72 -13.93 -4.35
CA LYS A 226 9.70 -14.51 -5.28
C LYS A 226 9.81 -13.81 -6.63
N GLU A 227 8.93 -12.87 -6.98
CA GLU A 227 9.06 -12.15 -8.25
C GLU A 227 10.46 -11.54 -8.37
N PRO A 228 11.24 -11.93 -9.39
CA PRO A 228 12.58 -11.41 -9.58
C PRO A 228 12.48 -9.95 -9.98
N VAL A 229 12.86 -9.07 -9.06
CA VAL A 229 13.00 -7.65 -9.37
C VAL A 229 14.18 -7.52 -10.31
N GLY A 230 13.92 -7.00 -11.51
CA GLY A 230 14.96 -6.85 -12.53
C GLY A 230 16.14 -6.00 -12.03
N ALA A 231 17.36 -6.39 -12.37
CA ALA A 231 18.59 -5.70 -11.94
C ALA A 231 18.58 -4.20 -12.26
N ARG A 232 17.97 -3.78 -13.38
CA ARG A 232 17.80 -2.37 -13.74
C ARG A 232 16.99 -1.58 -12.71
N VAL A 233 15.97 -2.20 -12.11
CA VAL A 233 15.11 -1.59 -11.10
C VAL A 233 15.85 -1.45 -9.77
N ILE A 234 16.71 -2.41 -9.44
CA ILE A 234 17.59 -2.35 -8.27
C ILE A 234 18.65 -1.27 -8.44
N ALA A 235 19.34 -1.24 -9.58
CA ALA A 235 20.35 -0.23 -9.88
C ALA A 235 19.76 1.19 -9.81
N ALA A 236 18.59 1.42 -10.42
CA ALA A 236 17.87 2.69 -10.33
C ALA A 236 17.52 3.09 -8.89
N LYS A 237 17.26 2.11 -8.01
CA LYS A 237 16.95 2.35 -6.59
C LYS A 237 18.20 2.71 -5.77
N LEU A 238 19.36 2.17 -6.13
CA LEU A 238 20.62 2.49 -5.49
C LEU A 238 21.21 3.83 -5.96
N THR A 239 20.82 4.32 -7.14
CA THR A 239 21.24 5.64 -7.64
C THR A 239 20.46 6.82 -7.07
N GLY A 240 19.29 6.58 -6.48
CA GLY A 240 18.40 7.62 -5.97
C GLY A 240 18.20 7.60 -4.45
N PRO A 241 17.57 8.64 -3.87
CA PRO A 241 17.23 8.65 -2.45
C PRO A 241 16.26 7.51 -2.10
N LEU A 242 16.57 6.77 -1.04
CA LEU A 242 15.73 5.69 -0.54
C LEU A 242 14.60 6.26 0.31
N VAL A 243 13.40 6.28 -0.26
CA VAL A 243 12.16 6.61 0.45
C VAL A 243 11.34 5.37 0.79
N ALA A 244 10.66 5.44 1.93
CA ALA A 244 9.52 4.60 2.26
C ALA A 244 8.24 5.40 2.02
N ALA A 245 7.21 4.75 1.47
CA ALA A 245 5.87 5.34 1.41
C ALA A 245 4.81 4.39 1.97
N ARG A 246 3.74 4.97 2.48
CA ARG A 246 2.59 4.28 3.06
C ARG A 246 1.32 5.00 2.63
N LEU A 247 0.35 4.23 2.14
CA LEU A 247 -0.96 4.72 1.75
C LEU A 247 -2.00 4.27 2.77
N GLU A 248 -2.81 5.19 3.26
CA GLU A 248 -3.92 4.93 4.16
C GLU A 248 -5.19 5.56 3.60
N VAL A 249 -6.32 4.90 3.82
CA VAL A 249 -7.64 5.42 3.50
C VAL A 249 -8.45 5.42 4.79
N LEU A 250 -8.93 6.58 5.20
CA LEU A 250 -9.75 6.77 6.39
C LEU A 250 -11.14 7.24 5.94
N ALA A 251 -12.19 6.55 6.37
CA ALA A 251 -13.57 6.97 6.17
C ALA A 251 -14.16 7.41 7.52
N PHE A 252 -14.78 8.58 7.52
CA PHE A 252 -15.48 9.16 8.65
C PHE A 252 -16.97 9.19 8.32
N GLY A 253 -17.76 8.48 9.12
CA GLY A 253 -19.22 8.47 8.96
C GLY A 253 -19.85 9.78 9.42
N SER A 254 -21.05 10.06 8.91
CA SER A 254 -21.89 11.15 9.41
C SER A 254 -22.33 10.88 10.85
N HIS A 255 -22.43 11.93 11.66
CA HIS A 255 -23.10 11.83 12.95
C HIS A 255 -24.58 11.54 12.69
N PRO A 256 -25.22 10.55 13.34
CA PRO A 256 -26.67 10.47 13.32
C PRO A 256 -27.18 11.72 14.03
N THR A 257 -27.69 12.68 13.28
CA THR A 257 -28.49 13.77 13.83
C THR A 257 -29.65 13.13 14.60
N ARG A 258 -29.59 13.22 15.92
CA ARG A 258 -30.71 12.87 16.81
C ARG A 258 -31.77 13.95 16.75
#